data_AF-A0A520UZT7-F1
#
_entry.id   AF-A0A520UZT7-F1
#
_cell.length_a   1.000
_cell.length_b   1.000
_cell.length_c   1.000
_cell.angle_alpha   90.00
_cell.angle_beta   90.00
_cell.angle_gamma   90.00
#
_symmetry.space_group_name_H-M   'P 1'
#
loop_
_entity.id
_entity.type
_entity.pdbx_description
1 polymer ?
#
loop_
_entity_poly.entity_id
_entity_poly.type
_entity_poly.pdbx_seq_one_letter_code
_entity_poly.pdbx_strand_id
1 'polypeptide(L)' 'MIVIIGLGTYVGLKLDEKYPNDHSLFTIALSLISVIITMFYVIKQATNTTIKKTKK' A
#
# COMPACT_ATOMS: atom_id res chain seq x y z
N MET A 1 -5.21 -5.94 -2.28
CA MET A 1 -3.96 -5.53 -2.98
C MET A 1 -4.21 -4.38 -3.95
N ILE A 2 -5.05 -4.53 -4.98
CA ILE A 2 -5.27 -3.49 -6.01
C ILE A 2 -5.71 -2.14 -5.43
N VAL A 3 -6.65 -2.13 -4.48
CA VAL A 3 -7.16 -0.88 -3.87
C VAL A 3 -6.06 -0.11 -3.12
N ILE A 4 -5.21 -0.80 -2.37
CA ILE A 4 -4.14 -0.19 -1.57
C ILE A 4 -3.06 0.40 -2.49
N ILE A 5 -2.66 -0.37 -3.52
CA ILE A 5 -1.63 0.04 -4.47
C ILE A 5 -2.13 1.20 -5.34
N GLY A 6 -3.38 1.15 -5.82
CA GLY A 6 -3.99 2.22 -6.62
C GLY A 6 -4.14 3.53 -5.86
N LEU A 7 -4.56 3.48 -4.58
CA LEU A 7 -4.61 4.67 -3.73
C LEU A 7 -3.21 5.22 -3.44
N GLY A 8 -2.24 4.37 -3.15
CA GLY A 8 -0.86 4.78 -2.92
C GLY A 8 -0.23 5.44 -4.15
N THR A 9 -0.38 4.86 -5.33
CA THR A 9 0.17 5.46 -6.56
C THR A 9 -0.53 6.77 -6.93
N TYR A 10 -1.86 6.84 -6.80
CA TYR A 10 -2.61 8.08 -7.09
C TYR A 10 -2.23 9.24 -6.16
N VAL A 11 -2.12 8.98 -4.85
CA VAL A 11 -1.72 9.98 -3.87
C VAL A 11 -0.26 10.39 -4.07
N GLY A 12 0.63 9.44 -4.38
CA GLY A 12 2.03 9.72 -4.69
C GLY A 12 2.20 10.65 -5.89
N LEU A 13 1.50 10.37 -7.00
CA LEU A 13 1.54 11.18 -8.22
C LEU A 13 1.01 12.60 -8.00
N LYS A 14 -0.13 12.75 -7.32
CA LYS A 14 -0.71 14.06 -6.97
C LYS A 14 0.21 14.89 -6.08
N LEU A 15 0.99 14.24 -5.23
CA LEU A 15 1.91 14.90 -4.31
C LEU A 15 3.22 15.30 -5.01
N ASP A 16 3.72 14.46 -5.92
CA ASP A 16 4.85 14.77 -6.80
C ASP A 16 4.54 15.94 -7.76
N GLU A 17 3.33 16.03 -8.33
CA GLU A 17 2.94 17.18 -9.17
C GLU A 17 2.90 18.52 -8.41
N LYS A 18 2.52 18.47 -7.14
CA LYS A 18 2.33 19.69 -6.32
C LYS A 18 3.64 20.24 -5.76
N TYR A 19 4.67 19.39 -5.65
CA TYR A 19 6.01 19.76 -5.28
C TYR A 19 6.93 19.53 -6.49
N PRO A 20 7.13 20.53 -7.36
CA PRO A 20 8.04 20.44 -8.50
C PRO A 20 9.48 20.39 -7.97
N ASN A 21 9.86 19.22 -7.51
CA ASN A 21 11.19 18.86 -7.07
C ASN A 21 11.68 17.84 -8.10
N ASP A 22 12.82 18.08 -8.74
CA ASP A 22 13.37 17.21 -9.80
C ASP A 22 13.51 15.73 -9.41
N HIS A 23 13.42 15.44 -8.11
CA HIS A 23 13.39 14.09 -7.57
C HIS A 23 12.01 13.72 -7.02
N SER A 24 11.41 12.69 -7.62
CA SER A 24 10.17 11.99 -7.28
C SER A 24 10.20 11.24 -5.93
N LEU A 25 10.74 11.88 -4.89
CA LEU A 25 10.97 11.28 -3.57
C LEU A 25 9.66 10.89 -2.89
N PHE A 26 8.58 11.64 -3.13
CA PHE A 26 7.27 11.33 -2.58
C PHE A 26 6.71 10.04 -3.21
N THR A 27 6.78 9.88 -4.53
CA THR A 27 6.34 8.64 -5.20
C THR A 27 7.12 7.41 -4.68
N ILE A 28 8.43 7.55 -4.47
CA ILE A 28 9.29 6.48 -3.95
C ILE A 28 8.91 6.14 -2.51
N ALA A 29 8.81 7.14 -1.62
CA ALA A 29 8.46 6.92 -0.22
C ALA A 29 7.06 6.31 -0.07
N LEU A 30 6.09 6.81 -0.85
CA LEU A 30 4.70 6.35 -0.77
C LEU A 30 4.53 4.95 -1.36
N SER A 31 5.29 4.59 -2.40
CA SER A 31 5.36 3.21 -2.90
C SER A 31 5.94 2.26 -1.85
N LEU A 32 7.03 2.66 -1.17
CA LEU A 32 7.66 1.86 -0.12
C LEU A 32 6.69 1.59 1.05
N ILE A 33 5.99 2.63 1.50
CA ILE A 33 4.98 2.52 2.56
C ILE A 33 3.82 1.63 2.11
N SER A 34 3.36 1.78 0.87
CA SER A 34 2.26 0.98 0.33
C SER A 34 2.59 -0.51 0.27
N VAL A 35 3.85 -0.88 -0.01
CA VAL A 35 4.32 -2.27 0.04
C VAL A 35 4.28 -2.82 1.47
N ILE A 36 4.75 -2.05 2.46
CA ILE A 36 4.72 -2.47 3.88
C ILE A 36 3.28 -2.70 4.36
N ILE A 37 2.37 -1.77 4.05
CA ILE A 37 0.95 -1.88 4.41
C ILE A 37 0.32 -3.11 3.76
N THR A 38 0.63 -3.35 2.47
CA THR A 38 0.13 -4.51 1.74
C THR A 38 0.62 -5.83 2.37
N MET A 39 1.90 -5.91 2.75
CA MET A 39 2.48 -7.06 3.43
C MET A 39 1.75 -7.37 4.75
N PHE A 40 1.55 -6.36 5.60
CA PHE A 40 0.80 -6.51 6.85
C PHE A 40 -0.64 -6.97 6.61
N TYR A 41 -1.30 -6.40 5.60
CA TYR A 41 -2.68 -6.75 5.28
C TYR A 41 -2.81 -8.21 4.81
N VAL A 42 -1.89 -8.68 3.96
CA VAL A 42 -1.85 -10.07 3.49
C VAL A 42 -1.62 -11.03 4.65
N ILE A 43 -0.70 -10.72 5.57
CA ILE A 43 -0.46 -11.54 6.76
C ILE A 43 -1.71 -11.61 7.64
N LYS A 44 -2.34 -10.48 7.96
CA LYS A 44 -3.61 -10.47 8.72
C LYS A 44 -4.70 -11.25 8.00
N GLN A 45 -4.81 -11.12 6.68
CA GLN A 45 -5.81 -11.82 5.89
C GLN A 45 -5.57 -13.34 5.94
N ALA A 46 -4.33 -13.79 5.75
CA ALA A 46 -3.97 -15.20 5.85
C ALA A 46 -4.29 -15.77 7.24
N THR A 47 -3.90 -15.08 8.31
CA THR A 47 -4.19 -15.51 9.69
C THR A 47 -5.71 -15.56 9.98
N ASN A 48 -6.47 -14.53 9.60
CA ASN A 48 -7.92 -14.51 9.82
C ASN A 48 -8.66 -15.56 8.96
N THR A 49 -8.16 -15.84 7.75
CA THR A 49 -8.73 -16.89 6.89
C THR A 49 -8.55 -18.26 7.52
N THR A 50 -7.41 -18.51 8.17
CA THR A 50 -7.15 -19.74 8.94
C THR A 50 -8.10 -19.90 10.12
N ILE A 51 -8.31 -18.85 10.93
CA ILE A 51 -9.22 -18.94 12.09
C ILE A 51 -10.68 -19.18 11.69
N LYS A 52 -11.12 -18.64 10.54
CA LYS A 52 -12.46 -18.96 10.01
C LYS A 52 -12.60 -20.41 9.56
N LYS A 53 -11.51 -21.06 9.10
CA LYS A 53 -11.53 -22.47 8.67
C LYS A 53 -11.63 -23.45 9.84
N THR A 54 -11.08 -23.12 11.01
CA THR A 54 -11.15 -24.01 12.19
C THR A 54 -12.49 -23.93 12.92
N LYS A 55 -13.31 -22.91 12.65
CA LYS A 55 -14.65 -22.72 13.23
C LYS A 55 -15.82 -23.17 12.34
N LYS A 56 -15.56 -23.76 11.17
CA LYS A 56 -16.58 -24.25 10.25
C LYS A 56 -16.45 -25.75 10.07
#